data_AF-A0A6P0HC13-F1
#
_entry.id   AF-A0A6P0HC13-F1
#
_cell.length_a   1.000
_cell.length_b   1.000
_cell.length_c   1.000
_cell.angle_alpha   90.00
_cell.angle_beta   90.00
_cell.angle_gamma   90.00
#
_symmetry.space_group_name_H-M   'P 1'
#
loop_
_entity.id
_entity.type
_entity.pdbx_description
1 polymer ?
#
loop_
_entity_poly.entity_id
_entity_poly.type
_entity_poly.pdbx_seq_one_letter_code
_entity_poly.pdbx_strand_id
1 'polypeptide(L)' 'MSTTDATDSVLLFVGGPLDGRVEVRAARHGDPLPTVTHVHLHDGPKVVHRYDLQPLNDSAGVYHLRTRHGG' A
#
# COMPACT_ATOMS: atom_id res chain seq x y z
N MET A 1 -29.17 -7.40 -7.07
CA MET A 1 -28.03 -6.93 -6.23
C MET A 1 -26.91 -7.92 -6.45
N SER A 2 -25.97 -7.63 -7.34
CA SER A 2 -24.78 -8.48 -7.50
C SER A 2 -23.85 -8.17 -6.33
N THR A 3 -23.79 -9.07 -5.36
CA THR A 3 -22.68 -9.13 -4.42
C THR A 3 -21.45 -9.46 -5.26
N THR A 4 -20.63 -8.45 -5.57
CA THR A 4 -19.26 -8.69 -6.02
C THR A 4 -18.65 -9.57 -4.94
N ASP A 5 -18.30 -10.81 -5.31
CA ASP A 5 -17.59 -11.74 -4.44
C ASP A 5 -16.15 -11.20 -4.35
N ALA A 6 -16.00 -10.13 -3.57
CA ALA A 6 -14.74 -9.44 -3.43
C ALA A 6 -13.77 -10.44 -2.79
N THR A 7 -12.64 -10.67 -3.47
CA THR A 7 -11.59 -11.55 -2.98
C THR A 7 -10.60 -10.73 -2.16
N ASP A 8 -10.04 -11.32 -1.11
CA ASP A 8 -8.97 -10.70 -0.34
C ASP A 8 -7.78 -10.34 -1.26
N SER A 9 -7.16 -9.18 -1.00
CA SER A 9 -6.01 -8.71 -1.80
C SER A 9 -4.69 -8.94 -1.08
N VAL A 10 -3.68 -9.44 -1.79
CA VAL A 10 -2.29 -9.57 -1.32
C VAL A 10 -1.46 -8.39 -1.84
N LEU A 11 -0.83 -7.64 -0.93
CA LEU A 11 -0.16 -6.37 -1.21
C LEU A 11 1.30 -6.42 -0.76
N LEU A 12 2.25 -6.31 -1.69
CA LEU A 12 3.68 -6.22 -1.39
C LEU A 12 4.13 -4.76 -1.36
N PHE A 13 4.95 -4.39 -0.39
CA PHE A 13 5.59 -3.08 -0.33
C PHE A 13 7.04 -3.16 -0.85
N VAL A 14 7.41 -2.21 -1.73
CA VAL A 14 8.75 -2.12 -2.32
C VAL A 14 9.34 -0.73 -2.05
N GLY A 15 10.53 -0.71 -1.44
CA GLY A 15 11.32 0.47 -1.10
C GLY A 15 11.02 1.08 0.28
N GLY A 16 12.00 1.80 0.82
CA GLY A 16 11.85 2.53 2.08
C GLY A 16 11.62 1.63 3.31
N PRO A 17 10.98 2.14 4.38
CA PRO A 17 10.88 1.42 5.65
C PRO A 17 9.94 0.21 5.65
N LEU A 18 9.07 0.06 4.65
CA LEU A 18 8.17 -1.09 4.54
C LEU A 18 8.65 -2.11 3.51
N ASP A 19 9.86 -1.98 2.96
CA ASP A 19 10.35 -2.88 1.92
C ASP A 19 10.26 -4.36 2.33
N GLY A 20 9.71 -5.19 1.45
CA GLY A 20 9.49 -6.63 1.67
C GLY A 20 8.28 -6.98 2.54
N ARG A 21 7.58 -6.00 3.14
CA ARG A 21 6.35 -6.26 3.90
C ARG A 21 5.25 -6.75 2.96
N VAL A 22 4.54 -7.80 3.36
CA VAL A 22 3.32 -8.28 2.72
C VAL A 22 2.12 -8.02 3.63
N GLU A 23 1.03 -7.50 3.06
CA GLU A 23 -0.25 -7.31 3.74
C GLU A 23 -1.36 -8.07 3.00
N VAL A 24 -2.24 -8.75 3.75
CA VAL A 24 -3.48 -9.32 3.22
C VAL A 24 -4.63 -8.42 3.65
N ARG A 25 -5.32 -7.81 2.69
CA ARG A 25 -6.47 -6.93 2.91
C ARG A 25 -7.76 -7.72 2.68
N ALA A 26 -8.56 -7.84 3.73
CA ALA A 26 -9.86 -8.50 3.61
C ALA A 26 -10.81 -7.71 2.68
N ALA A 27 -11.49 -8.42 1.79
CA ALA A 27 -12.36 -7.82 0.78
C ALA A 27 -13.51 -6.98 1.35
N ARG A 28 -13.99 -7.32 2.56
CA ARG A 28 -15.00 -6.55 3.31
C ARG A 28 -14.56 -5.11 3.61
N HIS A 29 -13.26 -4.81 3.52
CA HIS A 29 -12.71 -3.46 3.71
C HIS A 29 -12.67 -2.65 2.40
N GLY A 30 -13.25 -3.17 1.31
CA GLY A 30 -13.22 -2.58 -0.01
C GLY A 30 -11.84 -2.65 -0.66
N ASP A 31 -11.76 -2.10 -1.87
CA ASP A 31 -10.56 -2.12 -2.69
C ASP A 31 -9.35 -1.49 -1.98
N PRO A 32 -8.12 -1.97 -2.27
CA PRO A 32 -6.90 -1.31 -1.83
C PRO A 32 -6.89 0.18 -2.21
N LEU A 33 -6.43 1.02 -1.28
CA LEU A 33 -6.32 2.46 -1.53
C LEU A 33 -5.26 2.71 -2.63
N PRO A 34 -5.47 3.68 -3.52
CA PRO A 34 -4.47 4.00 -4.55
C PRO A 34 -3.14 4.50 -3.97
N THR A 35 -3.17 4.99 -2.73
CA THR A 35 -1.98 5.39 -1.99
C THR A 35 -2.11 5.07 -0.51
N VAL A 36 -1.02 4.63 0.11
CA VAL A 36 -0.87 4.52 1.56
C VAL A 36 0.28 5.40 2.07
N THR A 37 0.15 5.84 3.32
CA THR A 37 1.14 6.68 4.00
C THR A 37 1.69 5.94 5.21
N HIS A 38 3.00 5.73 5.25
CA HIS A 38 3.70 5.24 6.43
C HIS A 38 4.36 6.42 7.16
N VAL A 39 3.88 6.67 8.37
CA VAL A 39 4.44 7.70 9.25
C VAL A 39 5.30 7.02 10.29
N HIS A 40 6.54 7.46 10.39
CA HIS A 40 7.45 7.07 11.45
C HIS A 40 7.56 8.21 12.47
N LEU A 41 7.17 7.94 13.71
CA LEU A 41 7.25 8.88 14.83
C LEU A 41 8.33 8.40 15.81
N HIS A 42 9.39 9.19 15.93
CA HIS A 42 10.43 9.08 16.97
C HIS A 42 10.53 10.44 17.69
N ASP A 43 11.37 10.54 18.73
CA ASP A 43 11.72 11.81 19.40
C ASP A 43 12.47 12.83 18.50
N GLY A 44 12.34 12.71 17.17
CA GLY A 44 12.90 13.59 16.15
C GLY A 44 11.84 14.00 15.11
N PRO A 45 12.25 14.57 13.97
CA PRO A 45 11.31 15.00 12.93
C PRO A 45 10.43 13.84 12.45
N LYS A 46 9.12 14.09 12.33
CA LYS A 46 8.17 13.15 11.73
C LYS A 46 8.59 12.86 10.29
N VAL A 47 8.87 11.60 9.97
CA VAL A 47 9.19 11.17 8.61
C VAL A 47 7.96 10.53 7.97
N VAL A 48 7.62 10.97 6.75
CA VAL A 48 6.46 10.49 5.99
C VAL A 48 6.90 9.88 4.67
N HIS A 49 6.62 8.59 4.53
CA HIS A 49 6.79 7.82 3.29
C HIS A 49 5.42 7.57 2.66
N ARG A 50 5.31 7.81 1.35
CA ARG A 50 4.07 7.61 0.58
C ARG A 50 4.32 6.51 -0.44
N TYR A 51 3.39 5.59 -0.56
CA TYR A 51 3.49 4.46 -1.49
C TYR A 51 2.31 4.43 -2.44
N ASP A 52 2.56 4.27 -3.73
CA ASP A 52 1.51 4.20 -4.75
C ASP A 52 1.26 2.76 -5.17
N LEU A 53 -0.02 2.43 -5.28
CA LEU A 53 -0.45 1.12 -5.72
C LEU A 53 -0.24 0.98 -7.23
N GLN A 54 0.47 -0.07 -7.61
CA GLN A 54 0.47 -0.64 -8.95
C GLN A 54 -0.33 -1.96 -8.88
N PRO A 55 -1.58 -1.98 -9.36
CA PRO A 55 -2.36 -3.22 -9.43
C PRO A 55 -1.68 -4.24 -10.36
N LEU A 56 -1.67 -5.50 -9.96
CA LEU A 56 -1.20 -6.61 -10.80
C LEU A 56 -2.37 -7.42 -11.36
N ASN A 57 -3.36 -7.70 -10.51
CA ASN A 57 -4.63 -8.34 -10.85
C ASN A 57 -5.66 -8.01 -9.76
N ASP A 58 -6.86 -8.58 -9.87
CA ASP A 58 -7.98 -8.28 -8.96
C ASP A 58 -7.72 -8.64 -7.49
N SER A 59 -6.79 -9.55 -7.20
CA SER A 59 -6.44 -10.00 -5.85
C SER A 59 -4.99 -9.71 -5.44
N ALA A 60 -4.23 -8.95 -6.25
CA ALA A 60 -2.84 -8.64 -5.95
C ALA A 60 -2.37 -7.28 -6.49
N GLY A 61 -1.49 -6.63 -5.74
CA GLY A 61 -0.86 -5.38 -6.13
C GLY A 61 0.45 -5.11 -5.40
N VAL A 62 1.22 -4.15 -5.92
CA VAL A 62 2.48 -3.72 -5.32
C VAL A 62 2.41 -2.24 -4.96
N TYR A 63 2.72 -1.90 -3.72
CA TYR A 63 2.90 -0.53 -3.27
C TYR A 63 4.37 -0.13 -3.45
N HIS A 64 4.65 0.73 -4.42
CA HIS A 64 5.99 1.27 -4.64
C HIS A 64 6.19 2.56 -3.86
N LEU A 65 7.34 2.71 -3.18
CA LEU A 65 7.69 3.97 -2.55
C LEU A 65 7.72 5.08 -3.60
N ARG A 66 6.93 6.13 -3.36
CA ARG A 66 6.94 7.33 -4.18
C ARG A 66 8.26 8.04 -3.96
N THR A 67 9.15 7.98 -4.96
CA THR A 67 10.35 8.79 -4.96
C THR A 67 9.93 10.26 -5.04
N ARG A 68 10.41 11.07 -4.10
CA ARG A 68 10.35 12.52 -4.29
C ARG A 68 11.40 12.80 -5.35
N HIS A 69 10.98 13.08 -6.59
CA HIS A 69 11.88 13.68 -7.56
C HIS A 69 12.36 15.00 -6.93
N GLY A 70 13.58 15.02 -6.43
CA GLY A 70 14.22 16.24 -5.95
C GLY A 70 14.41 17.16 -7.16
N GLY A 71 13.79 18.33 -7.10
CA GLY A 71 14.23 19.50 -7.87
C GLY A 71 15.32 20.22 -7.11
#